data_AF-M1DJ06-F1
#
_entry.id   AF-M1DJ06-F1
#
_cell.length_a   1.000
_cell.length_b   1.000
_cell.length_c   1.000
_cell.angle_alpha   90.00
_cell.angle_beta   90.00
_cell.angle_gamma   90.00
#
_symmetry.space_group_name_H-M   'P 1'
#
loop_
_entity.id
_entity.type
_entity.pdbx_description
1 polymer ?
#
loop_
_entity_poly.entity_id
_entity_poly.type
_entity_poly.pdbx_seq_one_letter_code
_entity_poly.pdbx_strand_id
1 'polypeptide(L)'
;MAVLTVMVAFEYTAGATISKCLNIAFATALGVSLGIGAKYLAKFCGKEGEPIILGCLVFILGALGTFTRFYPHMQRRYDYGCMFSVATFSLVTVSGDRYLELVKQRISTIMVSVATVMAISLVIRPVWAGKDLHNLIIANLEKLASFLDGFESEYFQAIGEGSKDKEKGFLEALKNVLGSKATEESLANFAWWEPANGPFRFNNPGKEYLKIGNLGRDCACHLHALSGHLKSKSKAPTEFHKRTEEAYKRIITKSSNALKCLALSIKTATQPPSSTGEPDPYNAKFAIDELRAALLITTRTISEEDTIDVIMAMSVASILIDVTRCVDEISKAVGELSIKTRFQKEDKKKDNSTSIKVLEKLPAPRLQIIHREIVNAAVKEEENPIDAIKGEHVVCEIHVIEEEIKAEGK
;
A
#
# COMPACT_ATOMS: atom_id res chain seq x y z
N MET A 1 23.44 22.10 -13.82
CA MET A 1 23.37 21.62 -12.42
C MET A 1 21.95 21.63 -11.89
N ALA A 2 21.26 22.77 -11.82
CA ALA A 2 19.87 22.84 -11.33
C ALA A 2 18.93 21.81 -11.98
N VAL A 3 18.90 21.73 -13.32
CA VAL A 3 18.06 20.79 -14.06
C VAL A 3 18.37 19.33 -13.71
N LEU A 4 19.67 18.96 -13.61
CA LEU A 4 20.08 17.61 -13.21
C LEU A 4 19.67 17.29 -11.77
N THR A 5 19.79 18.26 -10.85
CA THR A 5 19.34 18.10 -9.46
C THR A 5 17.83 17.90 -9.39
N VAL A 6 17.05 18.65 -10.17
CA VAL A 6 15.60 18.48 -10.28
C VAL A 6 15.26 17.09 -10.80
N MET A 7 15.87 16.65 -11.91
CA MET A 7 15.62 15.33 -12.50
C MET A 7 15.99 14.18 -11.55
N VAL A 8 17.04 14.33 -10.74
CA VAL A 8 17.49 13.31 -9.78
C VAL A 8 16.66 13.30 -8.50
N ALA A 9 16.19 14.47 -8.05
CA ALA A 9 15.41 14.63 -6.83
C ALA A 9 13.93 14.30 -7.01
N PHE A 10 13.39 14.50 -8.20
CA PHE A 10 11.99 14.22 -8.49
C PHE A 10 11.71 12.72 -8.42
N GLU A 11 10.69 12.35 -7.64
CA GLU A 11 10.22 10.99 -7.48
C GLU A 11 8.71 10.91 -7.67
N TYR A 12 8.21 9.72 -7.94
CA TYR A 12 6.78 9.51 -8.19
C TYR A 12 5.91 9.85 -6.99
N THR A 13 6.36 9.51 -5.77
CA THR A 13 5.62 9.81 -4.53
C THR A 13 6.18 11.03 -3.79
N ALA A 14 5.30 11.73 -3.08
CA ALA A 14 5.64 12.86 -2.24
C ALA A 14 6.66 12.47 -1.15
N GLY A 15 6.44 11.34 -0.46
CA GLY A 15 7.36 10.86 0.58
C GLY A 15 8.76 10.52 0.05
N ALA A 16 8.85 9.87 -1.11
CA ALA A 16 10.14 9.57 -1.74
C ALA A 16 10.88 10.86 -2.14
N THR A 17 10.13 11.83 -2.68
CA THR A 17 10.66 13.16 -3.04
C THR A 17 11.22 13.87 -1.80
N ILE A 18 10.45 13.95 -0.71
CA ILE A 18 10.88 14.59 0.54
C ILE A 18 12.15 13.92 1.07
N SER A 19 12.14 12.60 1.18
CA SER A 19 13.29 11.82 1.70
C SER A 19 14.56 12.08 0.87
N LYS A 20 14.45 12.09 -0.46
CA LYS A 20 15.58 12.41 -1.35
C LYS A 20 16.04 13.85 -1.22
N CYS A 21 15.12 14.81 -1.22
CA CYS A 21 15.45 16.22 -1.07
C CYS A 21 16.19 16.51 0.24
N LEU A 22 15.74 15.91 1.35
CA LEU A 22 16.42 16.03 2.65
C LEU A 22 17.80 15.38 2.63
N ASN A 23 17.94 14.21 2.01
CA ASN A 23 19.24 13.55 1.85
C ASN A 23 20.21 14.40 1.02
N ILE A 24 19.75 15.02 -0.08
CA ILE A 24 20.56 15.94 -0.91
C ILE A 24 20.97 17.18 -0.11
N ALA A 25 20.05 17.78 0.65
CA ALA A 25 20.35 18.95 1.47
C ALA A 25 21.40 18.63 2.55
N PHE A 26 21.21 17.52 3.27
CA PHE A 26 22.15 17.06 4.30
C PHE A 26 23.51 16.69 3.72
N ALA A 27 23.54 15.95 2.61
CA ALA A 27 24.77 15.61 1.90
C ALA A 27 25.55 16.85 1.42
N THR A 28 24.83 17.86 0.93
CA THR A 28 25.46 19.12 0.50
C THR A 28 26.05 19.87 1.70
N ALA A 29 25.31 19.95 2.81
CA ALA A 29 25.81 20.56 4.05
C ALA A 29 27.05 19.84 4.57
N LEU A 30 27.05 18.51 4.56
CA LEU A 30 28.22 17.68 4.89
C LEU A 30 29.40 17.92 3.94
N GLY A 31 29.16 17.97 2.63
CA GLY A 31 30.23 18.24 1.67
C GLY A 31 30.86 19.62 1.85
N VAL A 32 30.05 20.64 2.16
CA VAL A 32 30.53 21.99 2.48
C VAL A 32 31.34 21.99 3.78
N SER A 33 30.81 21.39 4.86
CA SER A 33 31.49 21.38 6.16
C SER A 33 32.83 20.63 6.10
N LEU A 34 32.86 19.47 5.46
CA LEU A 34 34.09 18.71 5.22
C LEU A 34 35.07 19.50 4.34
N GLY A 35 34.59 20.19 3.30
CA GLY A 35 35.44 20.98 2.41
C GLY A 35 36.10 22.17 3.11
N ILE A 36 35.36 22.87 3.98
CA ILE A 36 35.88 23.94 4.82
C ILE A 36 36.90 23.38 5.82
N GLY A 37 36.59 22.24 6.46
CA GLY A 37 37.50 21.55 7.37
C GLY A 37 38.80 21.13 6.69
N ALA A 38 38.73 20.59 5.47
CA ALA A 38 39.90 20.21 4.68
C ALA A 38 40.80 21.41 4.36
N LYS A 39 40.22 22.57 4.02
CA LYS A 39 40.99 23.81 3.82
C LYS A 39 41.64 24.30 5.09
N TYR A 40 40.92 24.25 6.20
CA TYR A 40 41.48 24.63 7.50
C TYR A 40 42.65 23.72 7.88
N LEU A 41 42.53 22.41 7.65
CA LEU A 41 43.58 21.44 7.88
C LEU A 41 44.80 21.66 6.98
N ALA A 42 44.58 21.88 5.68
CA ALA A 42 45.64 22.07 4.69
C ALA A 42 46.47 23.34 4.95
N LYS A 43 45.85 24.39 5.52
CA LYS A 43 46.56 25.62 5.92
C LYS A 43 47.62 25.40 6.98
N PHE A 44 47.47 24.40 7.86
CA PHE A 44 48.50 24.07 8.85
C PHE A 44 49.77 23.47 8.22
N CYS A 45 49.68 22.95 6.99
CA CYS A 45 50.79 22.29 6.29
C CYS A 45 51.64 23.25 5.45
N GLY A 46 51.37 24.57 5.51
CA GLY A 46 52.11 25.58 4.77
C GLY A 46 51.78 25.60 3.26
N LYS A 47 52.31 26.61 2.54
CA LYS A 47 51.94 26.89 1.14
C LYS A 47 52.32 25.78 0.15
N GLU A 48 53.41 25.07 0.40
CA GLU A 48 53.86 23.96 -0.47
C GLU A 48 53.10 22.65 -0.17
N GLY A 49 52.73 22.42 1.09
CA GLY A 49 52.00 21.22 1.53
C GLY A 49 50.48 21.28 1.32
N GLU A 50 49.90 22.49 1.29
CA GLU A 50 48.47 22.72 1.11
C GLU A 50 47.86 21.98 -0.10
N PRO A 51 48.37 22.11 -1.34
CA PRO A 51 47.79 21.42 -2.50
C PRO A 51 47.94 19.89 -2.42
N ILE A 52 49.01 19.38 -1.81
CA ILE A 52 49.27 17.95 -1.67
C ILE A 52 48.24 17.33 -0.71
N ILE A 53 48.03 17.94 0.46
CA ILE A 53 47.06 17.47 1.45
C ILE A 53 45.65 17.54 0.89
N LEU A 54 45.30 18.64 0.22
CA LEU A 54 43.99 18.83 -0.38
C LEU A 54 43.70 17.77 -1.46
N GLY A 55 44.69 17.47 -2.32
CA GLY A 55 44.62 16.41 -3.31
C GLY A 55 44.43 15.04 -2.68
N CYS A 56 45.20 14.71 -1.64
CA CYS A 56 45.05 13.47 -0.88
C CYS A 56 43.66 13.33 -0.28
N LEU A 57 43.10 14.38 0.31
CA LEU A 57 41.75 14.35 0.90
C LEU A 57 40.65 14.15 -0.15
N VAL A 58 40.76 14.80 -1.32
CA VAL A 58 39.84 14.58 -2.45
C VAL A 58 39.93 13.15 -2.97
N PHE A 59 41.14 12.62 -3.10
CA PHE A 59 41.34 11.24 -3.53
C PHE A 59 40.74 10.25 -2.52
N ILE A 60 41.03 10.41 -1.22
CA ILE A 60 40.50 9.54 -0.17
C ILE A 60 38.97 9.59 -0.15
N LEU A 61 38.36 10.78 -0.16
CA LEU A 61 36.91 10.90 -0.10
C LEU A 61 36.22 10.38 -1.38
N GLY A 62 36.83 10.58 -2.55
CA GLY A 62 36.36 10.02 -3.81
C GLY A 62 36.47 8.50 -3.86
N ALA A 63 37.58 7.93 -3.37
CA ALA A 63 37.76 6.49 -3.23
C ALA A 63 36.73 5.92 -2.27
N LEU A 64 36.55 6.52 -1.08
CA LEU A 64 35.56 6.09 -0.09
C LEU A 64 34.14 6.15 -0.66
N GLY A 65 33.80 7.22 -1.38
CA GLY A 65 32.52 7.33 -2.06
C GLY A 65 32.31 6.25 -3.12
N THR A 66 33.35 5.91 -3.87
CA THR A 66 33.30 4.79 -4.83
C THR A 66 33.14 3.45 -4.10
N PHE A 67 33.82 3.27 -2.97
CA PHE A 67 33.69 2.07 -2.15
C PHE A 67 32.26 1.86 -1.61
N THR A 68 31.54 2.93 -1.27
CA THR A 68 30.15 2.82 -0.80
C THR A 68 29.21 2.16 -1.82
N ARG A 69 29.53 2.23 -3.12
CA ARG A 69 28.74 1.58 -4.18
C ARG A 69 28.91 0.07 -4.24
N PHE A 70 30.01 -0.47 -3.73
CA PHE A 70 30.20 -1.92 -3.70
C PHE A 70 29.39 -2.60 -2.58
N TYR A 71 28.81 -1.84 -1.66
CA TYR A 71 27.98 -2.38 -0.58
C TYR A 71 26.49 -2.12 -0.86
N PRO A 72 25.72 -3.14 -1.32
CA PRO A 72 24.36 -2.95 -1.85
C PRO A 72 23.37 -2.39 -0.81
N HIS A 73 23.61 -2.65 0.48
CA HIS A 73 22.77 -2.09 1.55
C HIS A 73 22.97 -0.57 1.74
N MET A 74 24.20 -0.08 1.56
CA MET A 74 24.54 1.35 1.66
C MET A 74 24.16 2.08 0.37
N GLN A 75 24.36 1.44 -0.79
CA GLN A 75 24.03 1.98 -2.09
C GLN A 75 22.55 2.41 -2.18
N ARG A 76 21.63 1.56 -1.73
CA ARG A 76 20.18 1.81 -1.87
C ARG A 76 19.69 3.04 -1.10
N ARG A 77 20.39 3.44 -0.03
CA ARG A 77 20.00 4.56 0.85
C ARG A 77 20.82 5.83 0.62
N TYR A 78 22.11 5.70 0.29
CA TYR A 78 23.06 6.80 0.37
C TYR A 78 23.81 7.09 -0.93
N ASP A 79 23.69 6.30 -2.00
CA ASP A 79 24.50 6.50 -3.23
C ASP A 79 24.35 7.92 -3.78
N TYR A 80 23.12 8.43 -3.87
CA TYR A 80 22.85 9.81 -4.29
C TYR A 80 23.45 10.84 -3.34
N GLY A 81 23.23 10.70 -2.03
CA GLY A 81 23.80 11.61 -1.03
C GLY A 81 25.33 11.63 -1.07
N CYS A 82 25.95 10.47 -1.24
CA CYS A 82 27.40 10.35 -1.37
C CYS A 82 27.93 11.09 -2.61
N MET A 83 27.29 10.93 -3.78
CA MET A 83 27.64 11.69 -4.98
C MET A 83 27.59 13.20 -4.76
N PHE A 84 26.51 13.72 -4.15
CA PHE A 84 26.36 15.15 -3.90
C PHE A 84 27.36 15.66 -2.86
N SER A 85 27.65 14.87 -1.82
CA SER A 85 28.64 15.21 -0.80
C SER A 85 30.05 15.28 -1.38
N VAL A 86 30.51 14.24 -2.07
CA VAL A 86 31.84 14.20 -2.72
C VAL A 86 31.98 15.33 -3.74
N ALA A 87 30.98 15.52 -4.61
CA ALA A 87 31.03 16.59 -5.60
C ALA A 87 31.05 17.99 -4.96
N THR A 88 30.40 18.18 -3.81
CA THR A 88 30.38 19.47 -3.10
C THR A 88 31.69 19.70 -2.38
N PHE A 89 32.21 18.67 -1.71
CA PHE A 89 33.53 18.66 -1.11
C PHE A 89 34.61 19.03 -2.13
N SER A 90 34.69 18.32 -3.25
CA SER A 90 35.66 18.58 -4.32
C SER A 90 35.54 19.99 -4.87
N LEU A 91 34.33 20.53 -5.00
CA LEU A 91 34.15 21.92 -5.40
C LEU A 91 34.74 22.85 -4.35
N VAL A 92 34.37 22.69 -3.07
CA VAL A 92 34.82 23.59 -1.99
C VAL A 92 36.35 23.57 -1.88
N THR A 93 36.97 22.39 -1.93
CA THR A 93 38.42 22.24 -1.82
C THR A 93 39.13 22.90 -3.00
N VAL A 94 38.78 22.54 -4.24
CA VAL A 94 39.47 23.00 -5.46
C VAL A 94 39.24 24.49 -5.75
N SER A 95 38.19 25.11 -5.21
CA SER A 95 37.79 26.49 -5.52
C SER A 95 38.75 27.61 -5.07
N GLY A 96 39.87 27.29 -4.42
CA GLY A 96 40.86 28.29 -3.96
C GLY A 96 40.21 29.39 -3.11
N ASP A 97 40.58 30.65 -3.34
CA ASP A 97 40.07 31.80 -2.56
C ASP A 97 38.61 32.16 -2.84
N ARG A 98 38.06 31.76 -4.00
CA ARG A 98 36.68 32.05 -4.41
C ARG A 98 35.64 31.06 -3.87
N TYR A 99 36.02 30.26 -2.88
CA TYR A 99 35.17 29.17 -2.40
C TYR A 99 33.87 29.66 -1.75
N LEU A 100 33.87 30.80 -1.06
CA LEU A 100 32.65 31.32 -0.42
C LEU A 100 31.58 31.70 -1.46
N GLU A 101 31.98 32.31 -2.58
CA GLU A 101 31.05 32.66 -3.66
C GLU A 101 30.49 31.40 -4.33
N LEU A 102 31.35 30.44 -4.66
CA LEU A 102 30.95 29.18 -5.29
C LEU A 102 30.08 28.30 -4.38
N VAL A 103 30.36 28.28 -3.07
CA VAL A 103 29.53 27.59 -2.07
C VAL A 103 28.16 28.24 -1.97
N LYS A 104 28.09 29.56 -1.85
CA LYS A 104 26.80 30.30 -1.82
C LYS A 104 25.98 30.00 -3.07
N GLN A 105 26.59 30.07 -4.25
CA GLN A 105 25.91 29.77 -5.51
C GLN A 105 25.42 28.32 -5.56
N ARG A 106 26.22 27.36 -5.09
CA ARG A 106 25.84 25.94 -5.07
C ARG A 106 24.69 25.65 -4.11
N ILE A 107 24.74 26.19 -2.89
CA ILE A 107 23.67 26.04 -1.90
C ILE A 107 22.39 26.68 -2.42
N SER A 108 22.45 27.92 -2.93
CA SER A 108 21.28 28.61 -3.49
C SER A 108 20.63 27.81 -4.62
N THR A 109 21.43 27.32 -5.57
CA THR A 109 20.93 26.53 -6.70
C THR A 109 20.27 25.23 -6.25
N ILE A 110 20.86 24.54 -5.26
CA ILE A 110 20.30 23.30 -4.70
C ILE A 110 19.02 23.60 -3.91
N MET A 111 19.00 24.65 -3.09
CA MET A 111 17.82 25.07 -2.34
C MET A 111 16.65 25.43 -3.27
N VAL A 112 16.89 26.21 -4.32
CA VAL A 112 15.87 26.53 -5.34
C VAL A 112 15.38 25.26 -6.04
N SER A 113 16.28 24.35 -6.39
CA SER A 113 15.91 23.09 -7.05
C SER A 113 15.06 22.20 -6.13
N VAL A 114 15.48 22.03 -4.87
CA VAL A 114 14.75 21.25 -3.86
C VAL A 114 13.40 21.86 -3.55
N ALA A 115 13.33 23.18 -3.36
CA ALA A 115 12.07 23.89 -3.11
C ALA A 115 11.10 23.75 -4.29
N THR A 116 11.58 23.87 -5.52
CA THR A 116 10.76 23.73 -6.73
C THR A 116 10.21 22.31 -6.84
N VAL A 117 11.05 21.28 -6.68
CA VAL A 117 10.63 19.87 -6.74
C VAL A 117 9.62 19.56 -5.62
N MET A 118 9.88 20.03 -4.40
CA MET A 118 9.00 19.83 -3.26
C MET A 118 7.65 20.53 -3.45
N ALA A 119 7.63 21.75 -4.01
CA ALA A 119 6.39 22.44 -4.34
C ALA A 119 5.57 21.70 -5.39
N ILE A 120 6.21 21.16 -6.45
CA ILE A 120 5.52 20.37 -7.47
C ILE A 120 4.90 19.11 -6.86
N SER A 121 5.68 18.35 -6.09
CA SER A 121 5.24 17.05 -5.53
C SER A 121 4.25 17.18 -4.36
N LEU A 122 4.14 18.33 -3.70
CA LEU A 122 3.22 18.52 -2.57
C LEU A 122 1.98 19.34 -2.92
N VAL A 123 2.07 20.30 -3.85
CA VAL A 123 1.00 21.28 -4.12
C VAL A 123 0.26 20.98 -5.42
N ILE A 124 0.97 20.65 -6.50
CA ILE A 124 0.35 20.56 -7.84
C ILE A 124 -0.45 19.25 -7.98
N ARG A 125 0.21 18.11 -7.75
CA ARG A 125 -0.42 16.77 -7.79
C ARG A 125 0.29 15.84 -6.81
N PRO A 126 -0.08 15.87 -5.53
CA PRO A 126 0.53 14.99 -4.56
C PRO A 126 0.10 13.54 -4.80
N VAL A 127 1.09 12.66 -4.93
CA VAL A 127 0.89 11.20 -4.95
C VAL A 127 1.46 10.64 -3.65
N TRP A 128 0.61 9.98 -2.87
CA TRP A 128 0.93 9.55 -1.51
C TRP A 128 1.28 8.06 -1.45
N ALA A 129 2.50 7.74 -1.03
CA ALA A 129 2.97 6.38 -0.82
C ALA A 129 2.12 5.63 0.22
N GLY A 130 1.60 6.33 1.23
CA GLY A 130 0.70 5.72 2.21
C GLY A 130 -0.61 5.25 1.59
N LYS A 131 -1.17 6.02 0.66
CA LYS A 131 -2.38 5.64 -0.08
C LYS A 131 -2.12 4.49 -1.04
N ASP A 132 -0.98 4.50 -1.73
CA ASP A 132 -0.56 3.41 -2.60
C ASP A 132 -0.34 2.11 -1.82
N LEU A 133 0.30 2.16 -0.64
CA LEU A 133 0.45 1.00 0.24
C LEU A 133 -0.91 0.42 0.65
N HIS A 134 -1.82 1.29 1.09
CA HIS A 134 -3.16 0.89 1.47
C HIS A 134 -3.91 0.21 0.30
N ASN A 135 -3.88 0.81 -0.90
CA ASN A 135 -4.51 0.25 -2.08
C ASN A 135 -3.86 -1.08 -2.50
N LEU A 136 -2.53 -1.21 -2.36
CA LEU A 136 -1.79 -2.43 -2.67
C LEU A 136 -2.21 -3.58 -1.75
N ILE A 137 -2.35 -3.33 -0.44
CA ILE A 137 -2.82 -4.33 0.52
C ILE A 137 -4.24 -4.78 0.19
N ILE A 138 -5.16 -3.86 -0.09
CA ILE A 138 -6.53 -4.18 -0.54
C ILE A 138 -6.49 -5.07 -1.78
N ALA A 139 -5.76 -4.66 -2.81
CA ALA A 139 -5.64 -5.41 -4.06
C ALA A 139 -5.02 -6.79 -3.87
N ASN A 140 -4.05 -6.93 -2.95
CA ASN A 140 -3.47 -8.23 -2.62
C ASN A 140 -4.49 -9.16 -1.95
N LEU A 141 -5.29 -8.66 -1.00
CA LEU A 141 -6.37 -9.45 -0.38
C LEU A 141 -7.45 -9.85 -1.38
N GLU A 142 -7.85 -8.94 -2.28
CA GLU A 142 -8.80 -9.22 -3.36
C GLU A 142 -8.26 -10.29 -4.32
N LYS A 143 -6.97 -10.26 -4.66
CA LYS A 143 -6.32 -11.30 -5.47
C LYS A 143 -6.38 -12.67 -4.80
N LEU A 144 -6.08 -12.76 -3.49
CA LEU A 144 -6.17 -14.01 -2.74
C LEU A 144 -7.60 -14.55 -2.73
N ALA A 145 -8.61 -13.69 -2.54
CA ALA A 145 -10.01 -14.09 -2.59
C ALA A 145 -10.42 -14.57 -4.00
N SER A 146 -10.02 -13.85 -5.04
CA SER A 146 -10.32 -14.22 -6.43
C SER A 146 -9.69 -15.55 -6.82
N PHE A 147 -8.49 -15.86 -6.30
CA PHE A 147 -7.87 -17.17 -6.48
C PHE A 147 -8.71 -18.28 -5.85
N LEU A 148 -9.22 -18.08 -4.63
CA LEU A 148 -10.06 -19.07 -3.95
C LEU A 148 -11.38 -19.32 -4.70
N ASP A 149 -12.05 -18.28 -5.18
CA ASP A 149 -13.25 -18.43 -6.02
C ASP A 149 -12.93 -19.19 -7.32
N GLY A 150 -11.81 -18.84 -7.95
CA GLY A 150 -11.33 -19.52 -9.16
C GLY A 150 -11.03 -20.99 -8.92
N PHE A 151 -10.32 -21.29 -7.83
CA PHE A 151 -9.97 -22.65 -7.41
C PHE A 151 -11.23 -23.49 -7.15
N GLU A 152 -12.25 -22.94 -6.47
CA GLU A 152 -13.52 -23.63 -6.29
C GLU A 152 -14.12 -24.03 -7.65
N SER A 153 -14.17 -23.10 -8.59
CA SER A 153 -14.75 -23.37 -9.91
C SER A 153 -13.95 -24.41 -10.72
N GLU A 154 -12.62 -24.33 -10.71
CA GLU A 154 -11.77 -25.21 -11.52
C GLU A 154 -11.57 -26.60 -10.90
N TYR A 155 -11.43 -26.69 -9.58
CA TYR A 155 -11.20 -27.96 -8.88
C TYR A 155 -12.44 -28.86 -8.92
N PHE A 156 -13.66 -28.29 -8.90
CA PHE A 156 -14.92 -29.05 -8.90
C PHE A 156 -15.57 -29.20 -10.28
N GLN A 157 -15.07 -28.54 -11.35
CA GLN A 157 -15.62 -28.69 -12.70
C GLN A 157 -15.26 -30.05 -13.34
N ALA A 158 -16.21 -30.63 -14.10
CA ALA A 158 -15.97 -31.78 -14.96
C ALA A 158 -15.24 -31.32 -16.24
N ILE A 159 -14.17 -32.00 -16.61
CA ILE A 159 -13.21 -31.61 -17.66
C ILE A 159 -13.92 -31.12 -18.94
N GLY A 160 -13.69 -29.85 -19.29
CA GLY A 160 -14.12 -29.23 -20.54
C GLY A 160 -13.20 -28.05 -20.88
N GLU A 161 -12.79 -27.95 -22.14
CA GLU A 161 -11.75 -27.05 -22.67
C GLU A 161 -11.99 -25.56 -22.31
N GLY A 162 -11.12 -25.00 -21.47
CA GLY A 162 -11.14 -23.58 -21.10
C GLY A 162 -10.28 -23.17 -19.89
N SER A 163 -9.60 -24.12 -19.23
CA SER A 163 -8.96 -23.91 -17.92
C SER A 163 -7.57 -23.26 -17.94
N LYS A 164 -6.77 -23.44 -19.00
CA LYS A 164 -5.34 -23.07 -18.97
C LYS A 164 -5.07 -21.57 -18.86
N ASP A 165 -5.89 -20.73 -19.50
CA ASP A 165 -5.71 -19.27 -19.46
C ASP A 165 -6.11 -18.67 -18.11
N LYS A 166 -7.13 -19.24 -17.46
CA LYS A 166 -7.58 -18.84 -16.11
C LYS A 166 -6.58 -19.27 -15.03
N GLU A 167 -6.12 -20.53 -15.06
CA GLU A 167 -5.08 -21.04 -14.16
C GLU A 167 -3.82 -20.15 -14.22
N LYS A 168 -3.40 -19.77 -15.43
CA LYS A 168 -2.25 -18.88 -15.64
C LYS A 168 -2.48 -17.49 -15.03
N GLY A 169 -3.67 -16.91 -15.21
CA GLY A 169 -4.04 -15.61 -14.65
C GLY A 169 -4.04 -15.61 -13.11
N PHE A 170 -4.61 -16.64 -12.48
CA PHE A 170 -4.63 -16.77 -11.02
C PHE A 170 -3.23 -17.02 -10.44
N LEU A 171 -2.39 -17.84 -11.09
CA LEU A 171 -1.00 -18.04 -10.68
C LEU A 171 -0.16 -16.77 -10.82
N GLU A 172 -0.39 -15.98 -11.87
CA GLU A 172 0.26 -14.68 -12.03
C GLU A 172 -0.17 -13.69 -10.92
N ALA A 173 -1.46 -13.69 -10.55
CA ALA A 173 -1.95 -12.90 -9.43
C ALA A 173 -1.26 -13.29 -8.10
N LEU A 174 -1.09 -14.58 -7.82
CA LEU A 174 -0.36 -15.06 -6.64
C LEU A 174 1.12 -14.67 -6.67
N LYS A 175 1.80 -14.82 -7.82
CA LYS A 175 3.20 -14.40 -7.98
C LYS A 175 3.38 -12.90 -7.71
N ASN A 176 2.43 -12.08 -8.17
CA ASN A 176 2.43 -10.65 -7.89
C ASN A 176 2.29 -10.34 -6.40
N VAL A 177 1.45 -11.10 -5.66
CA VAL A 177 1.35 -10.98 -4.20
C VAL A 177 2.66 -11.42 -3.53
N LEU A 178 3.26 -12.54 -3.93
CA LEU A 178 4.53 -13.03 -3.38
C LEU A 178 5.69 -12.05 -3.61
N GLY A 179 5.75 -11.43 -4.80
CA GLY A 179 6.78 -10.45 -5.18
C GLY A 179 6.58 -9.05 -4.59
N SER A 180 5.49 -8.79 -3.87
CA SER A 180 5.12 -7.44 -3.41
C SER A 180 5.99 -6.88 -2.26
N LYS A 181 6.78 -7.71 -1.59
CA LYS A 181 7.51 -7.35 -0.35
C LYS A 181 8.35 -6.09 -0.46
N ALA A 182 9.20 -6.01 -1.49
CA ALA A 182 10.07 -4.86 -1.67
C ALA A 182 9.28 -3.56 -1.92
N THR A 183 8.18 -3.67 -2.67
CA THR A 183 7.28 -2.54 -2.96
C THR A 183 6.58 -2.08 -1.68
N GLU A 184 6.00 -2.99 -0.90
CA GLU A 184 5.34 -2.67 0.37
C GLU A 184 6.30 -2.01 1.37
N GLU A 185 7.51 -2.57 1.56
CA GLU A 185 8.53 -2.01 2.45
C GLU A 185 8.98 -0.61 1.99
N SER A 186 9.14 -0.41 0.68
CA SER A 186 9.51 0.89 0.12
C SER A 186 8.42 1.95 0.33
N LEU A 187 7.15 1.60 0.07
CA LEU A 187 6.02 2.49 0.25
C LEU A 187 5.82 2.85 1.73
N ALA A 188 5.93 1.87 2.63
CA ALA A 188 5.86 2.11 4.06
C ALA A 188 6.97 3.06 4.56
N ASN A 189 8.19 2.92 4.03
CA ASN A 189 9.30 3.80 4.35
C ASN A 189 9.10 5.22 3.80
N PHE A 190 8.61 5.37 2.57
CA PHE A 190 8.34 6.70 2.01
C PHE A 190 7.19 7.40 2.70
N ALA A 191 6.15 6.66 3.07
CA ALA A 191 4.99 7.19 3.74
C ALA A 191 5.26 7.65 5.19
N TRP A 192 6.45 7.38 5.74
CA TRP A 192 6.95 8.00 6.98
C TRP A 192 7.35 9.47 6.80
N TRP A 193 7.79 9.85 5.60
CA TRP A 193 8.24 11.22 5.28
C TRP A 193 7.11 12.14 4.86
N GLU A 194 5.90 11.59 4.68
CA GLU A 194 4.76 12.36 4.19
C GLU A 194 4.15 13.20 5.31
N PRO A 195 3.81 14.48 5.03
CA PRO A 195 2.95 15.25 5.95
C PRO A 195 1.60 14.52 6.10
N ALA A 196 0.92 14.73 7.24
CA ALA A 196 -0.40 14.15 7.45
C ALA A 196 -1.34 14.54 6.30
N ASN A 197 -1.96 13.52 5.70
CA ASN A 197 -2.80 13.70 4.52
C ASN A 197 -3.98 12.70 4.54
N GLY A 198 -5.13 13.16 4.06
CA GLY A 198 -6.33 12.34 3.94
C GLY A 198 -6.75 11.65 5.24
N PRO A 199 -7.18 10.37 5.19
CA PRO A 199 -7.60 9.62 6.38
C PRO A 199 -6.43 9.17 7.27
N PHE A 200 -5.18 9.33 6.81
CA PHE A 200 -3.99 8.93 7.54
C PHE A 200 -3.41 10.14 8.30
N ARG A 201 -3.58 10.13 9.63
CA ARG A 201 -2.95 11.14 10.51
C ARG A 201 -1.42 11.00 10.50
N PHE A 202 -0.72 11.93 11.17
CA PHE A 202 0.75 11.96 11.34
C PHE A 202 1.39 10.65 11.84
N ASN A 203 0.61 9.68 12.31
CA ASN A 203 1.05 8.37 12.73
C ASN A 203 0.60 7.31 11.72
N ASN A 204 1.22 7.33 10.53
CA ASN A 204 0.90 6.40 9.46
C ASN A 204 1.10 4.94 9.94
N PRO A 205 0.08 4.07 9.85
CA PRO A 205 0.13 2.68 10.31
C PRO A 205 0.89 1.76 9.34
N GLY A 206 2.02 2.21 8.80
CA GLY A 206 2.81 1.44 7.83
C GLY A 206 3.25 0.08 8.36
N LYS A 207 3.57 0.00 9.66
CA LYS A 207 3.93 -1.27 10.32
C LYS A 207 2.78 -2.27 10.32
N GLU A 208 1.56 -1.81 10.56
CA GLU A 208 0.36 -2.65 10.54
C GLU A 208 0.06 -3.15 9.13
N TYR A 209 0.20 -2.29 8.11
CA TYR A 209 0.08 -2.71 6.71
C TYR A 209 1.14 -3.75 6.32
N LEU A 210 2.40 -3.59 6.76
CA LEU A 210 3.44 -4.58 6.53
C LEU A 210 3.15 -5.91 7.22
N LYS A 211 2.55 -5.90 8.41
CA LYS A 211 2.10 -7.11 9.10
C LYS A 211 1.04 -7.85 8.28
N ILE A 212 0.04 -7.12 7.77
CA ILE A 212 -1.00 -7.68 6.90
C ILE A 212 -0.40 -8.21 5.58
N GLY A 213 0.53 -7.47 4.97
CA GLY A 213 1.21 -7.89 3.74
C GLY A 213 2.06 -9.15 3.92
N ASN A 214 2.74 -9.30 5.06
CA ASN A 214 3.45 -10.55 5.41
C ASN A 214 2.49 -11.73 5.51
N LEU A 215 1.40 -11.59 6.26
CA LEU A 215 0.39 -12.65 6.38
C LEU A 215 -0.28 -12.95 5.02
N GLY A 216 -0.54 -11.93 4.20
CA GLY A 216 -1.06 -12.10 2.84
C GLY A 216 -0.12 -12.90 1.94
N ARG A 217 1.21 -12.72 2.08
CA ARG A 217 2.21 -13.53 1.38
C ARG A 217 2.26 -14.97 1.91
N ASP A 218 2.16 -15.17 3.22
CA ASP A 218 2.09 -16.52 3.80
C ASP A 218 0.84 -17.25 3.28
N CYS A 219 -0.30 -16.57 3.20
CA CYS A 219 -1.52 -17.08 2.56
C CYS A 219 -1.26 -17.43 1.08
N ALA A 220 -0.60 -16.54 0.33
CA ALA A 220 -0.25 -16.78 -1.07
C ALA A 220 0.65 -18.03 -1.26
N CYS A 221 1.56 -18.30 -0.31
CA CYS A 221 2.38 -19.53 -0.33
C CYS A 221 1.50 -20.78 -0.19
N HIS A 222 0.55 -20.78 0.74
CA HIS A 222 -0.39 -21.89 0.90
C HIS A 222 -1.29 -22.07 -0.33
N LEU A 223 -1.80 -20.97 -0.91
CA LEU A 223 -2.60 -21.01 -2.14
C LEU A 223 -1.79 -21.47 -3.36
N HIS A 224 -0.50 -21.11 -3.43
CA HIS A 224 0.39 -21.62 -4.46
C HIS A 224 0.60 -23.13 -4.31
N ALA A 225 0.75 -23.67 -3.10
CA ALA A 225 0.75 -25.11 -2.86
C ALA A 225 -0.59 -25.76 -3.28
N LEU A 226 -1.72 -25.12 -2.95
CA LEU A 226 -3.06 -25.57 -3.31
C LEU A 226 -3.24 -25.68 -4.84
N SER A 227 -2.69 -24.71 -5.60
CA SER A 227 -2.75 -24.69 -7.07
C SER A 227 -2.08 -25.92 -7.71
N GLY A 228 -1.10 -26.53 -7.05
CA GLY A 228 -0.45 -27.76 -7.53
C GLY A 228 -1.41 -28.93 -7.68
N HIS A 229 -2.51 -28.94 -6.92
CA HIS A 229 -3.52 -29.99 -6.94
C HIS A 229 -4.57 -29.85 -8.05
N LEU A 230 -4.57 -28.73 -8.80
CA LEU A 230 -5.46 -28.56 -9.97
C LEU A 230 -5.10 -29.54 -11.12
N LYS A 231 -3.83 -29.93 -11.25
CA LYS A 231 -3.33 -30.79 -12.34
C LYS A 231 -3.48 -32.29 -12.07
N SER A 232 -3.70 -32.67 -10.82
CA SER A 232 -3.60 -34.06 -10.36
C SER A 232 -4.94 -34.75 -10.15
N LYS A 233 -6.07 -34.16 -10.57
CA LYS A 233 -7.40 -34.76 -10.36
C LYS A 233 -7.55 -36.08 -11.13
N SER A 234 -7.81 -37.16 -10.38
CA SER A 234 -8.15 -38.49 -10.90
C SER A 234 -9.48 -38.48 -11.67
N LYS A 235 -9.59 -39.34 -12.69
CA LYS A 235 -10.66 -39.36 -13.71
C LYS A 235 -12.04 -39.80 -13.18
N ALA A 236 -12.14 -40.30 -11.95
CA ALA A 236 -13.39 -40.74 -11.34
C ALA A 236 -13.53 -40.18 -9.91
N PRO A 237 -14.61 -39.44 -9.57
CA PRO A 237 -14.84 -39.00 -8.21
C PRO A 237 -15.18 -40.21 -7.32
N THR A 238 -14.30 -40.55 -6.39
CA THR A 238 -14.56 -41.56 -5.34
C THR A 238 -15.67 -41.08 -4.38
N GLU A 239 -16.33 -41.99 -3.65
CA GLU A 239 -17.34 -41.63 -2.63
C GLU A 239 -16.78 -40.63 -1.60
N PHE A 240 -15.47 -40.70 -1.35
CA PHE A 240 -14.73 -39.77 -0.52
C PHE A 240 -14.74 -38.32 -1.05
N HIS A 241 -14.56 -38.14 -2.37
CA HIS A 241 -14.61 -36.80 -2.98
C HIS A 241 -15.99 -36.16 -2.76
N LYS A 242 -17.08 -36.91 -2.94
CA LYS A 242 -18.44 -36.41 -2.68
C LYS A 242 -18.67 -36.01 -1.24
N ARG A 243 -18.16 -36.78 -0.27
CA ARG A 243 -18.32 -36.50 1.17
C ARG A 243 -17.51 -35.29 1.64
N THR A 244 -16.36 -35.02 1.01
CA THR A 244 -15.44 -33.92 1.40
C THR A 244 -15.62 -32.66 0.57
N GLU A 245 -16.20 -32.78 -0.63
CA GLU A 245 -16.45 -31.69 -1.57
C GLU A 245 -17.29 -30.57 -0.94
N GLU A 246 -18.39 -30.90 -0.25
CA GLU A 246 -19.23 -29.89 0.40
C GLU A 246 -18.47 -29.12 1.50
N ALA A 247 -17.65 -29.83 2.29
CA ALA A 247 -16.84 -29.21 3.33
C ALA A 247 -15.75 -28.31 2.73
N TYR A 248 -15.08 -28.76 1.66
CA TYR A 248 -14.09 -27.95 0.94
C TYR A 248 -14.70 -26.68 0.34
N LYS A 249 -15.82 -26.79 -0.38
CA LYS A 249 -16.54 -25.63 -0.93
C LYS A 249 -16.88 -24.64 0.17
N ARG A 250 -17.46 -25.12 1.28
CA ARG A 250 -17.78 -24.26 2.44
C ARG A 250 -16.55 -23.53 2.99
N ILE A 251 -15.41 -24.21 3.14
CA ILE A 251 -14.16 -23.58 3.63
C ILE A 251 -13.63 -22.55 2.64
N ILE A 252 -13.60 -22.88 1.34
CA ILE A 252 -13.12 -22.00 0.28
C ILE A 252 -13.99 -20.74 0.19
N THR A 253 -15.31 -20.89 0.08
CA THR A 253 -16.25 -19.79 0.00
C THR A 253 -16.18 -18.89 1.25
N LYS A 254 -16.09 -19.47 2.45
CA LYS A 254 -15.95 -18.69 3.69
C LYS A 254 -14.65 -17.90 3.72
N SER A 255 -13.53 -18.52 3.37
CA SER A 255 -12.21 -17.88 3.35
C SER A 255 -12.13 -16.77 2.30
N SER A 256 -12.68 -17.00 1.10
CA SER A 256 -12.77 -15.98 0.04
C SER A 256 -13.62 -14.79 0.48
N ASN A 257 -14.81 -15.04 1.04
CA ASN A 257 -15.69 -13.98 1.51
C ASN A 257 -15.08 -13.21 2.68
N ALA A 258 -14.38 -13.87 3.61
CA ALA A 258 -13.63 -13.20 4.66
C ALA A 258 -12.60 -12.23 4.08
N LEU A 259 -11.75 -12.68 3.15
CA LEU A 259 -10.74 -11.83 2.50
C LEU A 259 -11.36 -10.63 1.77
N LYS A 260 -12.47 -10.82 1.05
CA LYS A 260 -13.22 -9.71 0.41
C LYS A 260 -13.75 -8.72 1.45
N CYS A 261 -14.30 -9.21 2.55
CA CYS A 261 -14.83 -8.36 3.60
C CYS A 261 -13.74 -7.58 4.33
N LEU A 262 -12.59 -8.20 4.57
CA LEU A 262 -11.41 -7.52 5.13
C LEU A 262 -10.90 -6.45 4.15
N ALA A 263 -10.81 -6.76 2.86
CA ALA A 263 -10.43 -5.80 1.82
C ALA A 263 -11.40 -4.61 1.77
N LEU A 264 -12.71 -4.88 1.82
CA LEU A 264 -13.75 -3.86 1.89
C LEU A 264 -13.64 -3.03 3.17
N SER A 265 -13.48 -3.66 4.34
CA SER A 265 -13.34 -2.97 5.64
C SER A 265 -12.16 -2.00 5.64
N ILE A 266 -11.01 -2.43 5.08
CA ILE A 266 -9.85 -1.56 4.90
C ILE A 266 -10.20 -0.41 3.95
N LYS A 267 -10.80 -0.71 2.79
CA LYS A 267 -11.16 0.27 1.75
C LYS A 267 -12.14 1.35 2.24
N THR A 268 -13.13 0.98 3.04
CA THR A 268 -14.14 1.88 3.62
C THR A 268 -13.72 2.46 4.96
N ALA A 269 -12.59 2.02 5.52
CA ALA A 269 -12.13 2.37 6.87
C ALA A 269 -13.22 2.10 7.93
N THR A 270 -13.91 0.96 7.81
CA THR A 270 -14.92 0.49 8.75
C THR A 270 -14.39 -0.67 9.59
N GLN A 271 -14.88 -0.80 10.82
CA GLN A 271 -14.49 -1.89 11.70
C GLN A 271 -14.89 -3.25 11.10
N PRO A 272 -13.98 -4.25 11.03
CA PRO A 272 -14.33 -5.57 10.52
C PRO A 272 -15.31 -6.28 11.48
N PRO A 273 -16.17 -7.18 11.00
CA PRO A 273 -17.21 -7.84 11.80
C PRO A 273 -16.69 -8.50 13.08
N SER A 274 -15.48 -9.08 13.01
CA SER A 274 -14.79 -9.75 14.13
C SER A 274 -14.41 -8.83 15.30
N SER A 275 -14.35 -7.50 15.08
CA SER A 275 -14.03 -6.52 16.12
C SER A 275 -15.26 -6.02 16.90
N THR A 276 -16.46 -6.37 16.44
CA THR A 276 -17.75 -5.90 17.00
C THR A 276 -18.36 -6.86 18.03
N GLY A 277 -17.75 -8.02 18.28
CA GLY A 277 -18.26 -9.03 19.22
C GLY A 277 -19.42 -9.88 18.68
N GLU A 278 -19.84 -9.67 17.43
CA GLU A 278 -20.80 -10.53 16.73
C GLU A 278 -20.12 -11.82 16.25
N PRO A 279 -20.84 -12.97 16.17
CA PRO A 279 -20.29 -14.19 15.61
C PRO A 279 -19.83 -13.93 14.17
N ASP A 280 -18.54 -14.12 13.90
CA ASP A 280 -17.95 -13.87 12.59
C ASP A 280 -18.68 -14.71 11.52
N PRO A 281 -19.44 -14.09 10.60
CA PRO A 281 -20.23 -14.81 9.61
C PRO A 281 -19.34 -15.61 8.64
N TYR A 282 -18.03 -15.33 8.62
CA TYR A 282 -17.04 -16.02 7.82
C TYR A 282 -16.22 -17.06 8.60
N ASN A 283 -16.55 -17.32 9.88
CA ASN A 283 -15.90 -18.33 10.69
C ASN A 283 -16.02 -19.72 10.06
N ALA A 284 -14.88 -20.28 9.66
CA ALA A 284 -14.79 -21.59 9.03
C ALA A 284 -14.57 -22.75 10.02
N LYS A 285 -14.52 -22.49 11.33
CA LYS A 285 -14.25 -23.51 12.37
C LYS A 285 -15.18 -24.73 12.31
N PHE A 286 -16.48 -24.49 12.18
CA PHE A 286 -17.45 -25.59 12.05
C PHE A 286 -17.20 -26.45 10.79
N ALA A 287 -16.88 -25.81 9.66
CA ALA A 287 -16.62 -26.53 8.41
C ALA A 287 -15.28 -27.30 8.48
N ILE A 288 -14.28 -26.78 9.20
CA ILE A 288 -13.03 -27.49 9.50
C ILE A 288 -13.28 -28.72 10.38
N ASP A 289 -14.11 -28.60 11.41
CA ASP A 289 -14.40 -29.71 12.30
C ASP A 289 -15.18 -30.82 11.57
N GLU A 290 -16.13 -30.45 10.71
CA GLU A 290 -16.82 -31.37 9.80
C GLU A 290 -15.86 -32.06 8.82
N LEU A 291 -14.95 -31.30 8.20
CA LEU A 291 -13.92 -31.85 7.33
C LEU A 291 -13.03 -32.85 8.09
N ARG A 292 -12.55 -32.50 9.28
CA ARG A 292 -11.74 -33.39 10.12
C ARG A 292 -12.47 -34.68 10.45
N ALA A 293 -13.75 -34.60 10.80
CA ALA A 293 -14.59 -35.77 11.06
C ALA A 293 -14.71 -36.66 9.81
N ALA A 294 -14.97 -36.07 8.63
CA ALA A 294 -15.06 -36.79 7.38
C ALA A 294 -13.74 -37.48 6.98
N LEU A 295 -12.60 -36.82 7.20
CA LEU A 295 -11.28 -37.40 6.97
C LEU A 295 -11.01 -38.58 7.91
N LEU A 296 -11.28 -38.43 9.22
CA LEU A 296 -11.07 -39.50 10.22
C LEU A 296 -11.91 -40.75 9.95
N ILE A 297 -13.15 -40.58 9.48
CA ILE A 297 -14.01 -41.70 9.11
C ILE A 297 -13.41 -42.43 7.89
N THR A 298 -12.94 -41.68 6.90
CA THR A 298 -12.40 -42.25 5.66
C THR A 298 -11.07 -42.97 5.90
N THR A 299 -10.18 -42.44 6.74
CA THR A 299 -8.91 -43.11 7.08
C THR A 299 -9.12 -44.49 7.72
N ARG A 300 -10.26 -44.71 8.38
CA ARG A 300 -10.61 -46.00 8.98
C ARG A 300 -11.21 -47.01 8.00
N THR A 301 -11.64 -46.58 6.82
CA THR A 301 -12.34 -47.42 5.83
C THR A 301 -11.52 -47.61 4.54
N ILE A 302 -10.21 -47.38 4.58
CA ILE A 302 -9.33 -47.42 3.39
C ILE A 302 -9.23 -48.86 2.84
N SER A 303 -9.46 -49.01 1.54
CA SER A 303 -9.03 -50.18 0.73
C SER A 303 -7.71 -49.84 0.02
N GLU A 304 -6.86 -50.83 -0.28
CA GLU A 304 -5.51 -50.64 -0.88
C GLU A 304 -5.53 -49.88 -2.24
N GLU A 305 -6.65 -49.92 -2.97
CA GLU A 305 -6.81 -49.27 -4.29
C GLU A 305 -6.97 -47.74 -4.25
N ASP A 306 -7.37 -47.14 -3.11
CA ASP A 306 -7.71 -45.70 -3.01
C ASP A 306 -6.59 -44.83 -2.37
N THR A 307 -5.44 -45.43 -2.08
CA THR A 307 -4.41 -44.85 -1.20
C THR A 307 -3.88 -43.49 -1.71
N ILE A 308 -3.69 -43.32 -3.02
CA ILE A 308 -3.17 -42.08 -3.62
C ILE A 308 -4.20 -40.94 -3.58
N ASP A 309 -5.47 -41.25 -3.88
CA ASP A 309 -6.55 -40.26 -3.87
C ASP A 309 -6.86 -39.78 -2.44
N VAL A 310 -6.78 -40.68 -1.46
CA VAL A 310 -6.87 -40.33 -0.03
C VAL A 310 -5.71 -39.42 0.38
N ILE A 311 -4.47 -39.72 -0.01
CA ILE A 311 -3.31 -38.87 0.29
C ILE A 311 -3.47 -37.48 -0.35
N MET A 312 -3.94 -37.39 -1.59
CA MET A 312 -4.15 -36.11 -2.26
C MET A 312 -5.24 -35.26 -1.60
N ALA A 313 -6.39 -35.84 -1.24
CA ALA A 313 -7.43 -35.05 -0.58
C ALA A 313 -7.07 -34.71 0.88
N MET A 314 -6.32 -35.56 1.59
CA MET A 314 -5.72 -35.20 2.88
C MET A 314 -4.77 -34.00 2.74
N SER A 315 -3.98 -33.96 1.67
CA SER A 315 -3.09 -32.83 1.38
C SER A 315 -3.86 -31.55 1.09
N VAL A 316 -4.88 -31.60 0.21
CA VAL A 316 -5.78 -30.46 -0.08
C VAL A 316 -6.48 -29.98 1.20
N ALA A 317 -6.97 -30.88 2.03
CA ALA A 317 -7.59 -30.55 3.31
C ALA A 317 -6.64 -29.82 4.25
N SER A 318 -5.41 -30.32 4.40
CA SER A 318 -4.38 -29.69 5.25
C SER A 318 -4.08 -28.27 4.78
N ILE A 319 -3.90 -28.08 3.47
CA ILE A 319 -3.61 -26.76 2.89
C ILE A 319 -4.79 -25.80 3.09
N LEU A 320 -6.04 -26.25 2.90
CA LEU A 320 -7.23 -25.42 3.13
C LEU A 320 -7.38 -25.01 4.61
N ILE A 321 -7.02 -25.89 5.55
CA ILE A 321 -6.97 -25.56 6.98
C ILE A 321 -5.91 -24.48 7.24
N ASP A 322 -4.72 -24.60 6.63
CA ASP A 322 -3.66 -23.59 6.76
C ASP A 322 -4.04 -22.24 6.14
N VAL A 323 -4.69 -22.24 4.96
CA VAL A 323 -5.24 -21.03 4.33
C VAL A 323 -6.23 -20.36 5.28
N THR A 324 -7.15 -21.13 5.86
CA THR A 324 -8.16 -20.59 6.78
C THR A 324 -7.51 -19.98 8.03
N ARG A 325 -6.52 -20.67 8.62
CA ARG A 325 -5.76 -20.15 9.76
C ARG A 325 -5.06 -18.84 9.40
N CYS A 326 -4.49 -18.75 8.21
CA CYS A 326 -3.85 -17.54 7.73
C CYS A 326 -4.87 -16.39 7.56
N VAL A 327 -6.06 -16.66 7.02
CA VAL A 327 -7.15 -15.68 6.91
C VAL A 327 -7.60 -15.18 8.30
N ASP A 328 -7.68 -16.05 9.30
CA ASP A 328 -7.98 -15.66 10.69
C ASP A 328 -6.89 -14.73 11.27
N GLU A 329 -5.62 -15.00 10.99
CA GLU A 329 -4.50 -14.15 11.39
C GLU A 329 -4.53 -12.78 10.70
N ILE A 330 -4.87 -12.74 9.40
CA ILE A 330 -5.11 -11.51 8.65
C ILE A 330 -6.26 -10.73 9.28
N SER A 331 -7.38 -11.39 9.60
CA SER A 331 -8.55 -10.77 10.25
C SER A 331 -8.16 -10.08 11.57
N LYS A 332 -7.38 -10.76 12.41
CA LYS A 332 -6.84 -10.18 13.66
C LYS A 332 -5.95 -8.96 13.39
N ALA A 333 -5.03 -9.05 12.43
CA ALA A 333 -4.14 -7.93 12.08
C ALA A 333 -4.92 -6.73 11.53
N VAL A 334 -5.98 -6.95 10.76
CA VAL A 334 -6.90 -5.90 10.27
C VAL A 334 -7.71 -5.31 11.42
N GLY A 335 -8.13 -6.11 12.40
CA GLY A 335 -8.75 -5.63 13.63
C GLY A 335 -7.83 -4.71 14.44
N GLU A 336 -6.56 -5.10 14.61
CA GLU A 336 -5.54 -4.26 15.26
C GLU A 336 -5.31 -2.94 14.49
N LEU A 337 -5.22 -3.02 13.15
CA LEU A 337 -5.11 -1.85 12.29
C LEU A 337 -6.29 -0.90 12.52
N SER A 338 -7.52 -1.42 12.45
CA SER A 338 -8.78 -0.68 12.63
C SER A 338 -8.84 0.08 13.96
N ILE A 339 -8.42 -0.56 15.05
CA ILE A 339 -8.36 0.07 16.38
C ILE A 339 -7.34 1.22 16.37
N LYS A 340 -6.15 1.00 15.81
CA LYS A 340 -5.06 1.97 15.80
C LYS A 340 -5.38 3.19 14.92
N THR A 341 -6.07 2.99 13.81
CA THR A 341 -6.47 4.03 12.87
C THR A 341 -7.81 4.69 13.21
N ARG A 342 -8.53 4.19 14.22
CA ARG A 342 -9.88 4.62 14.62
C ARG A 342 -10.87 4.56 13.45
N PHE A 343 -10.95 3.40 12.81
CA PHE A 343 -11.98 3.13 11.81
C PHE A 343 -13.39 3.38 12.40
N GLN A 344 -14.29 3.89 11.56
CA GLN A 344 -15.66 4.17 11.98
C GLN A 344 -16.37 2.85 12.29
N LYS A 345 -17.16 2.83 13.37
CA LYS A 345 -18.12 1.76 13.61
C LYS A 345 -19.23 1.93 12.59
N GLU A 346 -19.63 0.84 11.93
CA GLU A 346 -20.84 0.89 11.10
C GLU A 346 -22.04 1.14 12.02
N ASP A 347 -22.59 2.34 11.99
CA ASP A 347 -23.93 2.58 12.51
C ASP A 347 -24.90 1.82 11.61
N LYS A 348 -25.48 0.72 12.13
CA LYS A 348 -26.56 0.00 11.45
C LYS A 348 -27.68 1.00 11.19
N LYS A 349 -27.80 1.47 9.94
CA LYS A 349 -28.97 2.21 9.48
C LYS A 349 -30.16 1.27 9.70
N LYS A 350 -31.03 1.65 10.65
CA LYS A 350 -32.30 0.98 10.90
C LYS A 350 -33.13 1.12 9.62
N ASP A 351 -33.26 0.02 8.87
CA ASP A 351 -34.18 -0.07 7.75
C ASP A 351 -35.61 0.09 8.26
N ASN A 352 -36.12 1.33 8.22
CA ASN A 352 -37.56 1.55 8.21
C ASN A 352 -38.01 1.52 6.76
N SER A 353 -38.49 0.34 6.36
CA SER A 353 -39.38 0.15 5.23
C SER A 353 -40.47 1.21 5.23
N THR A 354 -40.48 2.08 4.23
CA THR A 354 -41.72 2.50 3.59
C THR A 354 -41.47 2.62 2.10
N SER A 355 -42.19 1.78 1.37
CA SER A 355 -42.16 1.64 -0.08
C SER A 355 -42.67 2.89 -0.81
N ILE A 356 -42.46 2.88 -2.14
CA ILE A 356 -43.16 3.63 -3.22
C ILE A 356 -42.50 4.96 -3.62
N LYS A 357 -42.14 5.25 -4.87
CA LYS A 357 -42.02 4.55 -6.18
C LYS A 357 -41.41 5.58 -7.14
N VAL A 358 -40.66 5.09 -8.15
CA VAL A 358 -40.50 5.69 -9.51
C VAL A 358 -39.61 6.97 -9.54
N LEU A 359 -38.49 7.05 -10.26
CA LEU A 359 -38.31 6.83 -11.69
C LEU A 359 -36.84 6.55 -12.04
N GLU A 360 -36.64 5.40 -12.68
CA GLU A 360 -35.69 5.09 -13.75
C GLU A 360 -35.01 6.27 -14.49
N LYS A 361 -33.66 6.36 -14.44
CA LYS A 361 -32.80 6.44 -15.64
C LYS A 361 -31.30 6.44 -15.28
N LEU A 362 -30.59 5.43 -15.78
CA LEU A 362 -29.14 5.44 -15.97
C LEU A 362 -28.75 6.53 -17.01
N PRO A 363 -27.50 7.00 -16.98
CA PRO A 363 -26.64 6.64 -18.11
C PRO A 363 -25.19 6.32 -17.72
N ALA A 364 -24.62 5.35 -18.45
CA ALA A 364 -23.17 5.17 -18.61
C ALA A 364 -22.70 5.87 -19.92
N PRO A 365 -21.43 5.78 -20.31
CA PRO A 365 -20.35 6.73 -20.02
C PRO A 365 -19.93 7.52 -21.27
N ARG A 366 -19.26 8.67 -21.13
CA ARG A 366 -18.60 9.35 -22.26
C ARG A 366 -17.07 9.33 -22.13
N LEU A 367 -16.46 8.54 -23.01
CA LEU A 367 -15.07 8.68 -23.42
C LEU A 367 -14.96 9.76 -24.52
N GLN A 368 -13.78 10.37 -24.56
CA GLN A 368 -13.28 11.54 -25.27
C GLN A 368 -13.46 11.57 -26.81
N ILE A 369 -13.37 12.78 -27.41
CA ILE A 369 -12.37 13.21 -28.42
C ILE A 369 -12.88 14.39 -29.32
N ILE A 370 -12.18 15.53 -29.20
CA ILE A 370 -11.61 16.47 -30.21
C ILE A 370 -12.51 17.25 -31.22
N HIS A 371 -12.34 18.59 -31.14
CA HIS A 371 -12.41 19.70 -32.12
C HIS A 371 -13.32 19.64 -33.36
N ARG A 372 -14.13 20.70 -33.51
CA ARG A 372 -14.20 21.52 -34.75
C ARG A 372 -14.81 22.90 -34.47
N GLU A 373 -14.11 23.98 -34.84
CA GLU A 373 -14.66 25.34 -34.97
C GLU A 373 -15.65 25.41 -36.13
N ILE A 374 -16.64 26.33 -36.06
CA ILE A 374 -16.91 27.42 -37.03
C ILE A 374 -18.31 28.04 -36.78
N VAL A 375 -18.27 29.34 -36.44
CA VAL A 375 -19.13 30.48 -36.88
C VAL A 375 -20.53 30.70 -36.28
N ASN A 376 -20.58 31.82 -35.54
CA ASN A 376 -21.58 32.91 -35.45
C ASN A 376 -23.06 32.67 -35.81
N ALA A 377 -23.93 33.10 -34.90
CA ALA A 377 -24.96 34.09 -35.21
C ALA A 377 -25.34 34.89 -33.95
N ALA A 378 -25.34 36.22 -34.09
CA ALA A 378 -25.68 37.20 -33.07
C ALA A 378 -27.18 37.54 -33.10
N VAL A 379 -27.78 37.79 -31.93
CA VAL A 379 -28.96 38.66 -31.68
C VAL A 379 -28.85 39.11 -30.21
N LYS A 380 -28.40 40.34 -29.92
CA LYS A 380 -29.17 41.53 -29.44
C LYS A 380 -30.11 41.23 -28.26
N GLU A 381 -29.74 41.65 -27.04
CA GLU A 381 -30.05 42.94 -26.37
C GLU A 381 -31.52 43.07 -25.94
N GLU A 382 -31.75 43.10 -24.62
CA GLU A 382 -32.70 43.95 -23.87
C GLU A 382 -32.54 43.61 -22.36
N GLU A 383 -31.92 44.51 -21.60
CA GLU A 383 -32.57 45.44 -20.64
C GLU A 383 -33.06 44.80 -19.32
N ASN A 384 -32.26 45.01 -18.28
CA ASN A 384 -32.68 45.17 -16.87
C ASN A 384 -33.40 46.54 -16.76
N PRO A 385 -34.28 46.89 -15.78
CA PRO A 385 -33.91 46.85 -14.34
C PRO A 385 -35.07 46.88 -13.26
N ILE A 386 -34.66 46.82 -11.96
CA ILE A 386 -35.31 47.28 -10.67
C ILE A 386 -36.63 46.57 -10.23
N ASP A 387 -37.02 46.24 -8.98
CA ASP A 387 -36.88 46.74 -7.58
C ASP A 387 -37.18 45.57 -6.59
N ALA A 388 -36.43 45.36 -5.50
CA ALA A 388 -36.66 45.84 -4.13
C ALA A 388 -38.02 45.48 -3.47
N ILE A 389 -37.97 44.75 -2.34
CA ILE A 389 -38.80 44.81 -1.08
C ILE A 389 -38.37 43.60 -0.20
N LYS A 390 -37.60 43.81 0.89
CA LYS A 390 -38.06 43.80 2.31
C LYS A 390 -38.86 42.52 2.64
N GLY A 391 -38.44 41.56 3.46
CA GLY A 391 -37.64 41.57 4.68
C GLY A 391 -38.48 40.89 5.76
N GLU A 392 -37.99 39.83 6.40
CA GLU A 392 -38.36 39.52 7.80
C GLU A 392 -37.43 38.46 8.40
N HIS A 393 -36.90 38.83 9.57
CA HIS A 393 -36.15 38.02 10.51
C HIS A 393 -37.05 36.97 11.17
N VAL A 394 -36.53 35.75 11.36
CA VAL A 394 -36.89 34.94 12.53
C VAL A 394 -35.60 34.47 13.18
N VAL A 395 -35.49 34.79 14.47
CA VAL A 395 -34.34 34.65 15.37
C VAL A 395 -34.76 33.69 16.49
N CYS A 396 -33.83 32.78 16.84
CA CYS A 396 -33.70 32.00 18.09
C CYS A 396 -34.79 30.93 18.40
N GLU A 397 -34.51 29.82 19.09
CA GLU A 397 -33.68 29.64 20.29
C GLU A 397 -32.99 28.27 20.36
N ILE A 398 -31.81 28.31 20.98
CA ILE A 398 -31.05 27.19 21.51
C ILE A 398 -31.51 26.99 22.97
N HIS A 399 -31.91 25.78 23.34
CA HIS A 399 -32.06 25.39 24.75
C HIS A 399 -30.91 24.49 25.19
N VAL A 400 -30.11 25.03 26.11
CA VAL A 400 -29.13 24.33 26.95
C VAL A 400 -29.87 23.80 28.18
N ILE A 401 -29.62 22.54 28.57
CA ILE A 401 -29.98 22.01 29.89
C ILE A 401 -28.70 21.44 30.49
N GLU A 402 -28.26 22.03 31.60
CA GLU A 402 -27.20 21.52 32.46
C GLU A 402 -27.70 21.47 33.91
N GLU A 403 -27.31 20.39 34.59
CA GLU A 403 -27.29 20.10 36.03
C GLU A 403 -28.60 19.88 36.82
N GLU A 404 -28.79 18.66 37.32
CA GLU A 404 -28.51 18.33 38.74
C GLU A 404 -28.67 16.82 38.98
N ILE A 405 -27.68 16.21 39.66
CA ILE A 405 -27.80 15.27 40.79
C ILE A 405 -26.41 14.60 40.96
N LYS A 406 -25.59 15.26 41.79
CA LYS A 406 -24.46 14.67 42.49
C LYS A 406 -24.75 14.82 43.97
N ALA A 407 -25.34 13.80 44.59
CA ALA A 407 -25.16 13.46 46.00
C ALA A 407 -26.10 12.31 46.37
N GLU A 408 -25.58 11.09 46.37
CA GLU A 408 -25.76 10.18 47.52
C GLU A 408 -24.69 9.09 47.43
N GLY A 409 -23.73 9.16 48.35
CA GLY A 409 -22.74 8.11 48.55
C GLY A 409 -23.24 7.05 49.51
N LYS A 410 -22.77 5.82 49.31
CA LYS A 410 -22.33 4.93 50.38
C LYS A 410 -21.36 3.90 49.84
#